data_AF-A0A429FGK1-F1
#
_entry.id   AF-A0A429FGK1-F1
#
_cell.length_a   1.000
_cell.length_b   1.000
_cell.length_c   1.000
_cell.angle_alpha   90.00
_cell.angle_beta   90.00
_cell.angle_gamma   90.00
#
_symmetry.space_group_name_H-M   'P 1'
#
loop_
_entity.id
_entity.type
_entity.pdbx_description
1 polymer ?
#
loop_
_entity_poly.entity_id
_entity_poly.type
_entity_poly.pdbx_seq_one_letter_code
_entity_poly.pdbx_strand_id
1 'polypeptide(L)'
;MPEADLAQISAAGPAAGLPRPRLDGMPVPWITRVDPDGPVWARIDPTRLLRCQDEWLCQVCGQQLPRRAWVVLEAGRVVVSDAAMHAACVVMAFRWCPHLINPTHELEAVQVEFTAVHADDERLDTIVEYGDEIRSWTIPTP
;
A
#
# COMPACT_ATOMS: atom_id res chain seq x y z
N MET A 1 -2.65 -27.51 7.72
CA MET A 1 -2.84 -26.04 7.82
C MET A 1 -3.95 -25.72 6.85
N PRO A 2 -5.05 -25.05 7.23
CA PRO A 2 -6.16 -24.88 6.31
C PRO A 2 -5.70 -24.02 5.13
N GLU A 3 -6.06 -24.51 3.95
CA GLU A 3 -5.96 -23.83 2.66
C GLU A 3 -6.57 -22.42 2.76
N ALA A 4 -6.06 -21.52 1.94
CA ALA A 4 -6.57 -20.16 1.74
C ALA A 4 -8.09 -20.01 2.00
N ASP A 5 -8.49 -18.98 2.76
CA ASP A 5 -9.87 -18.44 2.72
C ASP A 5 -10.12 -17.82 1.32
N LEU A 6 -10.06 -18.63 0.25
CA LEU A 6 -10.34 -18.21 -1.12
C LEU A 6 -11.72 -17.54 -1.22
N ALA A 7 -12.65 -17.91 -0.35
CA ALA A 7 -13.96 -17.27 -0.21
C ALA A 7 -13.88 -15.74 0.02
N GLN A 8 -12.76 -15.23 0.53
CA GLN A 8 -12.54 -13.79 0.80
C GLN A 8 -11.74 -13.08 -0.31
N ILE A 9 -11.31 -13.81 -1.35
CA ILE A 9 -10.60 -13.27 -2.52
C ILE A 9 -11.53 -13.42 -3.73
N SER A 10 -12.08 -12.31 -4.21
CA SER A 10 -12.96 -12.30 -5.38
C SER A 10 -12.25 -11.70 -6.59
N ALA A 11 -12.85 -11.83 -7.78
CA ALA A 11 -12.39 -11.09 -8.97
C ALA A 11 -12.41 -9.56 -8.77
N ALA A 12 -13.21 -9.05 -7.83
CA ALA A 12 -13.18 -7.64 -7.44
C ALA A 12 -12.00 -7.30 -6.51
N GLY A 13 -11.13 -8.26 -6.20
CA GLY A 13 -10.05 -8.19 -5.23
C GLY A 13 -10.47 -8.68 -3.83
N PRO A 14 -9.53 -8.76 -2.88
CA PRO A 14 -9.84 -9.16 -1.50
C PRO A 14 -10.59 -8.04 -0.76
N ALA A 15 -11.43 -8.40 0.21
CA ALA A 15 -12.14 -7.42 1.05
C ALA A 15 -11.17 -6.55 1.88
N ALA A 16 -11.62 -5.39 2.35
CA ALA A 16 -10.86 -4.57 3.30
C ALA A 16 -10.87 -5.20 4.71
N GLY A 17 -9.86 -4.88 5.52
CA GLY A 17 -9.71 -5.33 6.91
C GLY A 17 -8.57 -6.30 7.15
N LEU A 18 -8.46 -6.73 8.41
CA LEU A 18 -7.56 -7.76 8.91
C LEU A 18 -8.37 -8.90 9.56
N PRO A 19 -7.86 -10.15 9.59
CA PRO A 19 -6.63 -10.60 8.95
C PRO A 19 -6.71 -10.52 7.42
N ARG A 20 -5.56 -10.40 6.75
CA ARG A 20 -5.53 -10.50 5.28
C ARG A 20 -5.80 -11.95 4.88
N PRO A 21 -6.65 -12.20 3.86
CA PRO A 21 -6.78 -13.54 3.30
C PRO A 21 -5.41 -13.96 2.77
N ARG A 22 -5.14 -15.27 2.82
CA ARG A 22 -3.84 -15.82 2.42
C ARG A 22 -3.99 -16.70 1.20
N LEU A 23 -2.99 -16.70 0.34
CA LEU A 23 -2.81 -17.67 -0.75
C LEU A 23 -1.37 -18.16 -0.71
N ASP A 24 -1.18 -19.48 -0.78
CA ASP A 24 0.14 -20.13 -0.66
C ASP A 24 0.92 -19.69 0.60
N GLY A 25 0.20 -19.49 1.70
CA GLY A 25 0.75 -19.05 2.98
C GLY A 25 1.06 -17.54 3.07
N MET A 26 1.01 -16.79 1.97
CA MET A 26 1.27 -15.35 1.92
C MET A 26 -0.02 -14.53 2.07
N PRO A 27 -0.03 -13.45 2.88
CA PRO A 27 -1.19 -12.56 2.95
C PRO A 27 -1.36 -11.80 1.63
N VAL A 28 -2.59 -11.66 1.14
CA VAL A 28 -2.95 -10.90 -0.08
C VAL A 28 -3.30 -9.45 0.31
N PRO A 29 -2.45 -8.45 -0.01
CA PRO A 29 -2.77 -7.05 0.18
C PRO A 29 -4.08 -6.62 -0.47
N TRP A 30 -4.70 -5.57 0.06
CA TRP A 30 -5.91 -5.00 -0.52
C TRP A 30 -5.66 -4.48 -1.93
N ILE A 31 -4.55 -3.82 -2.19
CA ILE A 31 -4.20 -3.32 -3.53
C ILE A 31 -3.78 -4.40 -4.53
N THR A 32 -3.70 -5.68 -4.15
CA THR A 32 -3.28 -6.73 -5.09
C THR A 32 -4.31 -6.92 -6.18
N ARG A 33 -3.87 -6.88 -7.44
CA ARG A 33 -4.73 -7.21 -8.57
C ARG A 33 -5.10 -8.69 -8.54
N VAL A 34 -6.38 -8.98 -8.75
CA VAL A 34 -6.90 -10.35 -8.88
C VAL A 34 -7.46 -10.54 -10.28
N ASP A 35 -6.84 -11.42 -11.04
CA ASP A 35 -7.32 -11.85 -12.35
C ASP A 35 -8.15 -13.15 -12.18
N PRO A 36 -8.81 -13.69 -13.24
CA PRO A 36 -9.65 -14.89 -13.11
C PRO A 36 -8.94 -16.11 -12.50
N ASP A 37 -7.62 -16.22 -12.72
CA ASP A 37 -6.78 -17.31 -12.20
C ASP A 37 -6.26 -17.05 -10.76
N GLY A 38 -6.54 -15.86 -10.20
CA GLY A 38 -6.20 -15.49 -8.83
C GLY A 38 -5.34 -14.21 -8.70
N PRO A 39 -4.83 -13.94 -7.48
CA PRO A 39 -3.96 -12.80 -7.19
C PRO A 39 -2.68 -12.80 -8.01
N VAL A 40 -2.39 -11.65 -8.63
CA VAL A 40 -1.15 -11.42 -9.37
C VAL A 40 -0.22 -10.56 -8.51
N TRP A 41 0.63 -11.20 -7.72
CA TRP A 41 1.48 -10.56 -6.71
C TRP A 41 2.37 -9.42 -7.22
N ALA A 42 2.80 -9.50 -8.48
CA ALA A 42 3.62 -8.49 -9.12
C ALA A 42 2.82 -7.31 -9.70
N ARG A 43 1.49 -7.29 -9.51
CA ARG A 43 0.61 -6.26 -10.06
C ARG A 43 -0.28 -5.65 -8.99
N ILE A 44 -0.36 -4.32 -9.07
CA ILE A 44 -1.23 -3.49 -8.26
C ILE A 44 -2.53 -3.24 -9.02
N ASP A 45 -3.65 -3.26 -8.32
CA ASP A 45 -4.94 -2.77 -8.79
C ASP A 45 -4.90 -1.24 -8.78
N PRO A 46 -4.89 -0.58 -9.97
CA PRO A 46 -4.70 0.86 -10.05
C PRO A 46 -5.89 1.63 -9.45
N THR A 47 -7.11 1.09 -9.52
CA THR A 47 -8.28 1.73 -8.93
C THR A 47 -8.18 1.72 -7.40
N ARG A 48 -7.73 0.61 -6.81
CA ARG A 48 -7.53 0.54 -5.36
C ARG A 48 -6.34 1.38 -4.89
N LEU A 49 -5.26 1.45 -5.68
CA LEU A 49 -4.13 2.32 -5.35
C LEU A 49 -4.55 3.79 -5.40
N LEU A 50 -5.27 4.21 -6.44
CA LEU A 50 -5.81 5.56 -6.53
C LEU A 50 -6.65 5.91 -5.29
N ARG A 51 -7.55 5.00 -4.88
CA ARG A 51 -8.34 5.19 -3.65
C ARG A 51 -7.48 5.26 -2.38
N CYS A 52 -6.38 4.51 -2.30
CA CYS A 52 -5.46 4.66 -1.17
C CYS A 52 -4.85 6.06 -1.12
N GLN A 53 -4.52 6.61 -2.28
CA GLN A 53 -3.89 7.92 -2.36
C GLN A 53 -4.89 9.05 -2.11
N ASP A 54 -6.05 9.01 -2.76
CA ASP A 54 -7.12 10.02 -2.67
C ASP A 54 -7.81 10.01 -1.29
N GLU A 55 -8.24 8.82 -0.83
CA GLU A 55 -9.04 8.69 0.40
C GLU A 55 -8.18 8.44 1.66
N TRP A 56 -6.84 8.48 1.56
CA TRP A 56 -5.92 8.16 2.66
C TRP A 56 -6.18 6.78 3.31
N LEU A 57 -6.22 5.74 2.48
CA LEU A 57 -6.42 4.35 2.90
C LEU A 57 -5.10 3.57 2.95
N CYS A 58 -5.07 2.56 3.82
CA CYS A 58 -3.93 1.65 3.89
C CYS A 58 -3.92 0.73 2.67
N GLN A 59 -2.83 0.70 1.92
CA GLN A 59 -2.71 -0.20 0.77
C GLN A 59 -2.78 -1.70 1.11
N VAL A 60 -2.39 -2.10 2.32
CA VAL A 60 -2.36 -3.52 2.71
C VAL A 60 -3.74 -4.00 3.13
N CYS A 61 -4.48 -3.23 3.92
CA CYS A 61 -5.76 -3.67 4.47
C CYS A 61 -6.97 -2.92 3.90
N GLY A 62 -6.80 -1.83 3.16
CA GLY A 62 -7.89 -1.05 2.57
C GLY A 62 -8.74 -0.25 3.57
N GLN A 63 -8.31 -0.14 4.84
CA GLN A 63 -9.00 0.66 5.85
C GLN A 63 -8.39 2.06 5.98
N GLN A 64 -9.19 3.00 6.49
CA GLN A 64 -8.77 4.37 6.76
C GLN A 64 -7.49 4.42 7.60
N LEU A 65 -6.55 5.26 7.20
CA LEU A 65 -5.36 5.54 7.96
C LEU A 65 -5.63 6.63 9.01
N PRO A 66 -5.00 6.54 10.20
CA PRO A 66 -4.89 7.70 11.08
C PRO A 66 -4.05 8.80 10.40
N ARG A 67 -4.06 10.01 10.99
CA ARG A 67 -3.28 11.15 10.47
C ARG A 67 -1.78 10.85 10.31
N ARG A 68 -1.22 9.99 11.16
CA ARG A 68 0.18 9.53 11.09
C ARG A 68 0.22 8.08 10.62
N ALA A 69 0.84 7.84 9.47
CA ALA A 69 0.91 6.52 8.84
C ALA A 69 2.36 6.19 8.47
N TRP A 70 2.59 4.98 7.96
CA TRP A 70 3.91 4.52 7.56
C TRP A 70 4.01 4.43 6.04
N VAL A 71 5.14 4.86 5.51
CA VAL A 71 5.53 4.67 4.11
C VAL A 71 6.89 3.98 4.06
N VAL A 72 7.23 3.40 2.92
CA VAL A 72 8.60 2.93 2.66
C VAL A 72 9.26 3.90 1.71
N LEU A 73 10.42 4.42 2.10
CA LEU A 73 11.22 5.32 1.30
C LEU A 73 12.39 4.59 0.64
N GLU A 74 12.75 5.05 -0.54
CA GLU A 74 14.04 4.80 -1.18
C GLU A 74 14.85 6.10 -1.16
N ALA A 75 16.15 5.97 -0.83
CA ALA A 75 17.10 7.09 -0.75
C ALA A 75 16.60 8.27 0.12
N GLY A 76 15.80 7.97 1.15
CA GLY A 76 15.28 8.94 2.11
C GLY A 76 14.25 9.95 1.58
N ARG A 77 13.76 9.80 0.33
CA ARG A 77 12.86 10.79 -0.28
C ARG A 77 11.69 10.20 -1.05
N VAL A 78 11.91 9.17 -1.86
CA VAL A 78 10.89 8.64 -2.79
C VAL A 78 10.05 7.59 -2.07
N VAL A 79 8.73 7.73 -2.07
CA VAL A 79 7.83 6.72 -1.49
C VAL A 79 7.67 5.57 -2.48
N VAL A 80 8.33 4.44 -2.21
CA VAL A 80 8.27 3.24 -3.06
C VAL A 80 7.18 2.26 -2.66
N SER A 81 6.47 2.54 -1.57
CA SER A 81 5.28 1.77 -1.22
C SER A 81 4.04 2.23 -1.99
N ASP A 82 4.12 3.22 -2.88
CA ASP A 82 3.03 3.83 -3.67
C ASP A 82 1.87 4.49 -2.88
N ALA A 83 1.60 4.04 -1.66
CA ALA A 83 0.67 4.63 -0.70
C ALA A 83 1.08 4.31 0.74
N ALA A 84 0.37 4.87 1.71
CA ALA A 84 0.67 4.71 3.14
C ALA A 84 0.06 3.43 3.77
N MET A 85 0.52 3.10 4.98
CA MET A 85 0.20 1.87 5.71
C MET A 85 0.01 2.10 7.20
N HIS A 86 -0.80 1.26 7.85
CA HIS A 86 -0.77 1.15 9.33
C HIS A 86 0.56 0.55 9.79
N ALA A 87 0.93 0.81 11.05
CA ALA A 87 2.13 0.22 11.67
C ALA A 87 2.14 -1.32 11.63
N ALA A 88 1.01 -1.98 11.88
CA ALA A 88 0.93 -3.44 11.79
C ALA A 88 1.06 -3.93 10.32
N CYS A 89 0.59 -3.13 9.37
CA CYS A 89 0.62 -3.45 7.95
C CYS A 89 2.02 -3.28 7.34
N VAL A 90 2.80 -2.27 7.75
CA VAL A 90 4.19 -2.13 7.30
C VAL A 90 5.04 -3.29 7.83
N VAL A 91 4.86 -3.70 9.09
CA VAL A 91 5.52 -4.90 9.64
C VAL A 91 5.15 -6.16 8.85
N MET A 92 3.88 -6.30 8.47
CA MET A 92 3.45 -7.41 7.60
C MET A 92 4.14 -7.34 6.23
N ALA A 93 4.23 -6.16 5.61
CA ALA A 93 4.87 -5.97 4.33
C ALA A 93 6.35 -6.39 4.36
N PHE A 94 7.12 -5.93 5.35
CA PHE A 94 8.53 -6.32 5.51
C PHE A 94 8.73 -7.81 5.82
N ARG A 95 7.70 -8.48 6.36
CA ARG A 95 7.77 -9.92 6.64
C ARG A 95 7.52 -10.79 5.41
N TRP A 96 6.74 -10.32 4.44
CA TRP A 96 6.22 -11.17 3.36
C TRP A 96 6.53 -10.67 1.94
N CYS A 97 6.84 -9.38 1.74
CA CYS A 97 7.12 -8.84 0.42
C CYS A 97 8.56 -9.14 0.00
N PRO A 98 8.81 -9.89 -1.08
CA PRO A 98 10.17 -10.20 -1.53
C PRO A 98 11.01 -8.94 -1.83
N HIS A 99 10.39 -7.89 -2.39
CA HIS A 99 11.06 -6.62 -2.71
C HIS A 99 11.53 -5.86 -1.46
N LEU A 100 10.84 -6.03 -0.33
CA LEU A 100 11.23 -5.39 0.94
C LEU A 100 12.18 -6.26 1.76
N ILE A 101 12.09 -7.60 1.64
CA ILE A 101 12.96 -8.54 2.35
C ILE A 101 14.38 -8.53 1.79
N ASN A 102 14.50 -8.51 0.46
CA ASN A 102 15.78 -8.51 -0.25
C ASN A 102 15.86 -7.30 -1.19
N PRO A 103 15.97 -6.09 -0.65
CA PRO A 103 15.91 -4.89 -1.47
C PRO A 103 17.21 -4.74 -2.30
N THR A 104 17.06 -4.24 -3.52
CA THR A 104 18.21 -3.86 -4.37
C THR A 104 18.72 -2.46 -4.04
N HIS A 105 17.99 -1.71 -3.21
CA HIS A 105 18.27 -0.34 -2.80
C HIS A 105 18.12 -0.19 -1.29
N GLU A 106 18.59 0.94 -0.75
CA GLU A 106 18.39 1.27 0.65
C GLU A 106 16.94 1.68 0.88
N LEU A 107 16.21 0.85 1.63
CA LEU A 107 14.81 1.07 1.97
C LEU A 107 14.64 1.36 3.45
N GLU A 108 13.83 2.36 3.77
CA GLU A 108 13.52 2.74 5.15
C GLU A 108 12.00 2.85 5.35
N ALA A 109 11.48 2.20 6.38
CA ALA A 109 10.12 2.46 6.84
C ALA A 109 10.12 3.69 7.74
N VAL A 110 9.35 4.71 7.37
CA VAL A 110 9.25 5.95 8.17
C VAL A 110 7.79 6.26 8.49
N GLN A 111 7.57 6.86 9.66
CA GLN A 111 6.28 7.40 10.03
C GLN A 111 6.16 8.84 9.52
N VAL A 112 5.10 9.12 8.77
CA VAL A 112 4.81 10.43 8.18
C VAL A 112 3.46 10.94 8.66
N GLU A 113 3.31 12.26 8.71
CA GLU A 113 1.98 12.88 8.75
C GLU A 113 1.43 13.00 7.33
N PHE A 114 0.12 12.88 7.18
CA PHE A 114 -0.59 13.18 5.92
C PHE A 114 -0.13 14.48 5.26
N THR A 115 0.05 15.54 6.06
CA THR A 115 0.42 16.88 5.61
C THR A 115 1.88 17.03 5.17
N ALA A 116 2.71 15.99 5.34
CA ALA A 116 4.12 15.96 4.97
C ALA A 116 4.37 15.21 3.66
N VAL A 117 3.36 14.54 3.11
CA VAL A 117 3.45 13.81 1.85
C VAL A 117 3.19 14.77 0.70
N HIS A 118 4.01 14.68 -0.35
CA HIS A 118 3.81 15.41 -1.60
C HIS A 118 3.46 14.42 -2.71
N ALA A 119 2.38 14.68 -3.45
CA ALA A 119 1.96 13.96 -4.64
C ALA A 119 2.27 14.81 -5.87
N ASP A 120 3.20 14.35 -6.72
CA ASP A 120 3.76 15.12 -7.85
C ASP A 120 4.22 16.53 -7.44
N ASP A 121 5.04 16.59 -6.38
CA ASP A 121 5.58 17.80 -5.75
C ASP A 121 4.55 18.73 -5.06
N GLU A 122 3.25 18.46 -5.18
CA GLU A 122 2.19 19.18 -4.45
C GLU A 122 1.87 18.52 -3.11
N ARG A 123 1.67 19.32 -2.06
CA ARG A 123 1.31 18.79 -0.74
C ARG A 123 -0.03 18.07 -0.76
N LEU A 124 -0.08 16.87 -0.21
CA LEU A 124 -1.29 16.04 -0.23
C LEU A 124 -2.47 16.71 0.48
N ASP A 125 -2.21 17.52 1.52
CA ASP A 125 -3.25 18.25 2.26
C ASP A 125 -3.80 19.49 1.56
N THR A 126 -3.20 19.92 0.45
CA THR A 126 -3.68 21.06 -0.35
C THR A 126 -4.46 20.64 -1.59
N ILE A 127 -4.39 19.36 -1.96
CA ILE A 127 -5.10 18.81 -3.11
C ILE A 127 -6.58 18.67 -2.75
N VAL A 128 -7.43 19.46 -3.42
CA VAL A 128 -8.90 19.45 -3.20
C VAL A 128 -9.56 18.33 -4.02
N GLU A 129 -9.04 18.06 -5.20
CA GLU A 129 -9.48 16.98 -6.09
C GLU A 129 -8.23 16.21 -6.56
N TYR A 130 -8.08 14.96 -6.13
CA TYR A 130 -6.91 14.15 -6.46
C TYR A 130 -6.87 13.78 -7.94
N GLY A 131 -8.05 13.60 -8.54
CA GLY A 131 -8.24 13.23 -9.94
C GLY A 131 -8.21 11.71 -10.15
N ASP A 132 -8.12 11.31 -11.42
CA ASP A 132 -8.18 9.89 -11.84
C ASP A 132 -6.80 9.27 -12.08
N GLU A 133 -5.72 9.96 -11.70
CA GLU A 133 -4.34 9.56 -11.96
C GLU A 133 -3.61 9.19 -10.67
N ILE A 134 -2.88 8.07 -10.70
CA ILE A 134 -1.96 7.69 -9.64
C ILE A 134 -0.76 8.64 -9.70
N ARG A 135 -0.43 9.24 -8.56
CA ARG A 135 0.66 10.22 -8.46
C ARG A 135 1.87 9.61 -7.76
N SER A 136 3.04 10.17 -8.05
CA SER A 136 4.27 9.79 -7.35
C SER A 136 4.34 10.50 -6.02
N TRP A 137 4.56 9.75 -4.94
CA TRP A 137 4.66 10.32 -3.59
C TRP A 137 6.12 10.55 -3.18
N THR A 138 6.39 11.70 -2.57
CA THR A 138 7.70 12.03 -1.99
C THR A 138 7.54 12.65 -0.61
N ILE A 139 8.60 12.55 0.21
CA ILE A 139 8.74 13.27 1.47
C ILE A 139 9.85 14.31 1.27
N PRO A 140 9.57 15.63 1.36
CA PRO A 140 10.60 16.64 1.24
C PRO A 140 11.66 16.49 2.34
N THR A 141 12.92 16.67 1.98
CA THR A 141 13.99 16.84 2.97
C THR A 141 13.74 18.13 3.76
N PRO A 142 13.97 18.15 5.09
CA PRO A 142 13.88 19.36 5.90
C PRO A 142 14.78 20.51 5.40
#